data_AF-A0A259KLX3-F1
#
_entry.id   AF-A0A259KLX3-F1
#
_cell.length_a   1.000
_cell.length_b   1.000
_cell.length_c   1.000
_cell.angle_alpha   90.00
_cell.angle_beta   90.00
_cell.angle_gamma   90.00
#
_symmetry.space_group_name_H-M   'P 1'
#
loop_
_entity.id
_entity.type
_entity.pdbx_description
1 polymer ?
#
loop_
_entity_poly.entity_id
_entity_poly.type
_entity_poly.pdbx_seq_one_letter_code
_entity_poly.pdbx_strand_id
1 'polypeptide(L)'
;MTFIKQLFGISDSNHGEILTKVSVKTWVSTNGDVINQVSDDVSVSTKGTVYTRVSDNTVVGSDGSLFTSLGDSMSSDGSIRTGDIATGRGALFNDDSDW
;
A
#
# COMPACT_ATOMS: atom_id res chain seq x y z
N MET A 1 -20.71 7.04 3.65
CA MET A 1 -20.95 5.57 3.71
C MET A 1 -19.63 4.86 4.00
N THR A 2 -19.03 5.11 5.17
CA THR A 2 -17.57 4.85 5.38
C THR A 2 -17.31 3.67 6.34
N PHE A 3 -18.22 3.43 7.28
CA PHE A 3 -18.06 2.38 8.31
C PHE A 3 -18.16 0.95 7.75
N ILE A 4 -19.11 0.67 6.85
CA ILE A 4 -19.28 -0.66 6.26
C ILE A 4 -18.09 -1.03 5.35
N LYS A 5 -17.54 -0.05 4.61
CA LYS A 5 -16.35 -0.25 3.77
C LYS A 5 -15.12 -0.61 4.61
N GLN A 6 -14.86 0.13 5.69
CA GLN A 6 -13.79 -0.20 6.65
C GLN A 6 -13.99 -1.59 7.29
N LEU A 7 -15.23 -1.97 7.64
CA LEU A 7 -15.53 -3.29 8.23
C LEU A 7 -15.17 -4.45 7.28
N PHE A 8 -15.32 -4.26 5.97
CA PHE A 8 -14.97 -5.26 4.94
C PHE A 8 -13.57 -5.06 4.35
N GLY A 9 -12.77 -4.16 4.93
CA GLY A 9 -11.42 -3.82 4.45
C GLY A 9 -11.40 -3.01 3.16
N ILE A 10 -12.54 -2.71 2.53
CA ILE A 10 -12.62 -1.97 1.26
C ILE A 10 -12.19 -0.52 1.49
N SER A 11 -11.17 -0.07 0.76
CA SER A 11 -10.55 1.24 0.97
C SER A 11 -10.69 2.10 -0.29
N ASP A 12 -11.30 3.27 -0.18
CA ASP A 12 -11.42 4.20 -1.33
C ASP A 12 -10.12 5.03 -1.54
N SER A 13 -8.98 4.53 -1.05
CA SER A 13 -7.68 5.24 -1.07
C SER A 13 -6.96 5.18 -2.42
N ASN A 14 -7.43 4.32 -3.34
CA ASN A 14 -6.87 4.27 -4.69
C ASN A 14 -7.46 5.39 -5.57
N HIS A 15 -6.66 6.41 -5.85
CA HIS A 15 -7.01 7.52 -6.72
C HIS A 15 -6.46 7.39 -8.16
N GLY A 16 -6.10 6.17 -8.59
CA GLY A 16 -5.46 5.94 -9.90
C GLY A 16 -3.98 6.33 -9.92
N GLU A 17 -3.34 6.32 -8.76
CA GLU A 17 -1.89 6.54 -8.60
C GLU A 17 -1.13 5.28 -9.04
N ILE A 18 -0.07 5.44 -9.83
CA ILE A 18 0.83 4.34 -10.16
C ILE A 18 2.11 4.52 -9.34
N LEU A 19 2.56 3.45 -8.71
CA LEU A 19 3.81 3.39 -7.98
C LEU A 19 4.76 2.43 -8.68
N THR A 20 6.01 2.86 -8.84
CA THR A 20 7.08 2.07 -9.46
C THR A 20 8.16 1.77 -8.42
N LYS A 21 8.56 0.51 -8.31
CA LYS A 21 9.70 0.09 -7.48
C LYS A 21 10.98 0.58 -8.14
N VAL A 22 11.73 1.43 -7.44
CA VAL A 22 13.01 1.97 -7.93
C VAL A 22 14.20 1.41 -7.16
N SER A 23 13.96 0.78 -6.02
CA SER A 23 14.94 0.04 -5.23
C SER A 23 14.24 -1.05 -4.42
N VAL A 24 15.01 -1.92 -3.76
CA VAL A 24 14.47 -2.97 -2.86
C VAL A 24 13.44 -2.38 -1.88
N LYS A 25 13.73 -1.20 -1.32
CA LYS A 25 12.94 -0.57 -0.26
C LYS A 25 12.25 0.73 -0.65
N THR A 26 12.28 1.11 -1.93
CA THR A 26 11.80 2.43 -2.38
C THR A 26 10.85 2.31 -3.56
N TRP A 27 9.71 2.96 -3.41
CA TRP A 27 8.70 3.12 -4.45
C TRP A 27 8.47 4.60 -4.73
N VAL A 28 8.24 4.93 -6.00
CA VAL A 28 7.97 6.29 -6.46
C VAL A 28 6.62 6.33 -7.13
N SER A 29 5.76 7.24 -6.68
CA SER A 29 4.44 7.49 -7.25
C SER A 29 4.49 8.48 -8.41
N THR A 30 3.58 8.33 -9.38
CA THR A 30 3.33 9.30 -10.45
C THR A 30 2.97 10.70 -9.96
N ASN A 31 2.51 10.83 -8.72
CA ASN A 31 2.19 12.10 -8.07
C ASN A 31 3.38 12.69 -7.29
N GLY A 32 4.58 12.12 -7.42
CA GLY A 32 5.81 12.59 -6.78
C GLY A 32 5.95 12.21 -5.31
N ASP A 33 5.11 11.32 -4.79
CA ASP A 33 5.31 10.73 -3.46
C ASP A 33 6.37 9.63 -3.52
N VAL A 34 7.17 9.50 -2.47
CA VAL A 34 8.16 8.42 -2.35
C VAL A 34 7.88 7.66 -1.06
N ILE A 35 7.68 6.35 -1.18
CA ILE A 35 7.43 5.47 -0.05
C ILE A 35 8.68 4.64 0.17
N ASN A 36 9.26 4.76 1.36
CA ASN A 36 10.44 4.02 1.78
C ASN A 36 10.07 3.03 2.88
N GLN A 37 10.41 1.76 2.71
CA GLN A 37 10.37 0.79 3.78
C GLN A 37 11.57 1.01 4.70
N VAL A 38 11.30 1.36 5.96
CA VAL A 38 12.33 1.66 6.97
C VAL A 38 12.57 0.46 7.89
N SER A 39 11.60 -0.43 8.02
CA SER A 39 11.71 -1.74 8.67
C SER A 39 10.72 -2.71 8.05
N ASP A 40 10.80 -3.97 8.45
CA ASP A 40 9.94 -5.06 7.94
C ASP A 40 8.46 -4.67 7.96
N ASP A 41 8.00 -4.12 9.08
CA ASP A 41 6.61 -3.72 9.27
C ASP A 41 6.32 -2.23 9.03
N VAL A 42 7.32 -1.39 8.73
CA VAL A 42 7.12 0.07 8.69
C VAL A 42 7.60 0.66 7.39
N SER A 43 6.71 1.39 6.73
CA SER A 43 7.01 2.23 5.56
C SER A 43 6.63 3.68 5.82
N VAL A 44 7.38 4.61 5.24
CA VAL A 44 7.18 6.05 5.41
C VAL A 44 7.14 6.73 4.06
N SER A 45 6.09 7.52 3.84
CA SER A 45 5.93 8.40 2.68
C SER A 45 6.64 9.74 2.90
N THR A 46 7.15 10.36 1.84
CA THR A 46 7.68 11.73 1.88
C THR A 46 6.64 12.78 2.22
N LYS A 47 5.35 12.44 2.13
CA LYS A 47 4.23 13.27 2.62
C LYS A 47 3.97 13.13 4.12
N GLY A 48 4.72 12.29 4.82
CA GLY A 48 4.65 12.12 6.27
C GLY A 48 3.67 11.04 6.75
N THR A 49 3.03 10.29 5.85
CA THR A 49 2.23 9.12 6.24
C THR A 49 3.14 7.98 6.65
N VAL A 50 2.88 7.40 7.83
CA VAL A 50 3.50 6.17 8.30
C VAL A 50 2.54 5.02 8.05
N TYR A 51 3.02 3.98 7.38
CA TYR A 51 2.27 2.75 7.15
C TYR A 51 2.87 1.65 8.00
N THR A 52 2.02 1.00 8.78
CA THR A 52 2.40 -0.08 9.70
C THR A 52 1.68 -1.36 9.28
N ARG A 53 2.45 -2.40 8.98
CA ARG A 53 1.96 -3.76 8.85
C ARG A 53 1.56 -4.27 10.24
N VAL A 54 0.30 -4.62 10.40
CA VAL A 54 -0.29 -5.08 11.67
C VAL A 54 -0.66 -6.56 11.64
N SER A 55 -0.69 -7.14 10.44
CA SER A 55 -0.76 -8.57 10.18
C SER A 55 -0.13 -8.86 8.81
N ASP A 56 0.09 -10.14 8.51
CA ASP A 56 0.67 -10.60 7.23
C ASP A 56 -0.01 -9.96 6.02
N ASN A 57 -1.32 -9.71 6.09
CA ASN A 57 -2.13 -9.18 5.00
C ASN A 57 -2.68 -7.77 5.24
N THR A 58 -2.41 -7.11 6.37
CA THR A 58 -3.04 -5.83 6.69
C THR A 58 -2.03 -4.75 7.03
N VAL A 59 -2.18 -3.62 6.37
CA VAL A 59 -1.41 -2.39 6.61
C VAL A 59 -2.36 -1.27 6.98
N VAL A 60 -1.97 -0.49 7.99
CA VAL A 60 -2.69 0.71 8.45
C VAL A 60 -1.81 1.93 8.28
N GLY A 61 -2.35 2.98 7.68
CA GLY A 61 -1.71 4.28 7.54
C GLY A 61 -2.08 5.21 8.70
N SER A 62 -1.14 6.06 9.10
CA SER A 62 -1.38 7.13 10.08
C SER A 62 -2.40 8.17 9.61
N ASP A 63 -2.69 8.20 8.31
CA ASP A 63 -3.74 9.00 7.68
C ASP A 63 -5.13 8.32 7.71
N GLY A 64 -5.24 7.15 8.34
CA GLY A 64 -6.48 6.38 8.46
C GLY A 64 -6.74 5.45 7.26
N SER A 65 -5.83 5.38 6.30
CA SER A 65 -5.89 4.36 5.25
C SER A 65 -5.73 2.96 5.83
N LEU A 66 -6.43 2.00 5.25
CA LEU A 66 -6.34 0.59 5.60
C LEU A 66 -6.29 -0.20 4.31
N PHE A 67 -5.35 -1.12 4.23
CA PHE A 67 -5.12 -1.95 3.06
C PHE A 67 -5.08 -3.40 3.50
N THR A 68 -5.92 -4.22 2.89
CA THR A 68 -5.94 -5.66 3.09
C THR A 68 -5.54 -6.34 1.79
N SER A 69 -4.53 -7.18 1.84
CA SER A 69 -4.11 -8.02 0.71
C SER A 69 -5.23 -9.02 0.40
N LEU A 70 -5.72 -8.97 -0.84
CA LEU A 70 -6.69 -9.89 -1.42
C LEU A 70 -5.93 -10.86 -2.36
N GLY A 71 -5.26 -11.83 -1.76
CA GLY A 71 -4.30 -12.70 -2.45
C GLY A 71 -2.96 -12.00 -2.66
N ASP A 72 -2.20 -12.46 -3.65
CA ASP A 72 -0.79 -12.06 -3.82
C ASP A 72 -0.64 -10.69 -4.50
N SER A 73 -1.61 -10.29 -5.33
CA SER A 73 -1.43 -9.12 -6.20
C SER A 73 -2.51 -8.04 -6.05
N MET A 74 -3.69 -8.36 -5.52
CA MET A 74 -4.78 -7.38 -5.40
C MET A 74 -4.91 -6.87 -3.97
N SER A 75 -5.22 -5.60 -3.79
CA SER A 75 -5.50 -5.02 -2.48
C SER A 75 -6.94 -4.58 -2.36
N SER A 76 -7.40 -4.37 -1.13
CA SER A 76 -8.77 -4.01 -0.81
C SER A 76 -9.17 -2.60 -1.25
N ASP A 77 -8.20 -1.79 -1.67
CA ASP A 77 -8.44 -0.54 -2.40
C ASP A 77 -8.63 -0.72 -3.92
N GLY A 78 -8.71 -1.97 -4.38
CA GLY A 78 -8.86 -2.33 -5.79
C GLY A 78 -7.59 -2.16 -6.63
N SER A 79 -6.47 -1.74 -6.02
CA SER A 79 -5.19 -1.70 -6.71
C SER A 79 -4.62 -3.10 -6.94
N ILE A 80 -3.77 -3.20 -7.96
CA ILE A 80 -3.14 -4.45 -8.38
C ILE A 80 -1.64 -4.21 -8.54
N ARG A 81 -0.84 -5.17 -8.08
CA ARG A 81 0.61 -5.22 -8.29
C ARG A 81 0.95 -6.13 -9.45
N THR A 82 1.86 -5.68 -10.30
CA THR A 82 2.44 -6.45 -11.39
C THR A 82 3.94 -6.17 -11.44
N GLY A 83 4.72 -7.10 -10.87
CA GLY A 83 6.15 -6.95 -10.66
C GLY A 83 6.49 -5.66 -9.90
N ASP A 84 7.32 -4.82 -10.51
CA ASP A 84 7.79 -3.54 -9.98
C ASP A 84 6.79 -2.38 -10.13
N ILE A 85 5.52 -2.66 -10.47
CA ILE A 85 4.48 -1.65 -10.67
C ILE A 85 3.27 -1.98 -9.78
N ALA A 86 2.74 -0.99 -9.08
CA ALA A 86 1.49 -1.07 -8.32
C ALA A 86 0.52 0.03 -8.79
N THR A 87 -0.74 -0.31 -9.02
CA THR A 87 -1.78 0.64 -9.47
C THR A 87 -2.50 1.33 -8.31
N GLY A 88 -1.83 1.43 -7.16
CA GLY A 88 -2.30 2.07 -5.96
C GLY A 88 -1.48 1.63 -4.74
N ARG A 89 -1.66 2.33 -3.62
CA ARG A 89 -0.86 2.15 -2.41
C ARG A 89 -1.10 0.80 -1.76
N GLY A 90 -2.33 0.29 -1.79
CA GLY A 90 -2.63 -1.01 -1.19
C GLY A 90 -1.79 -2.13 -1.80
N ALA A 91 -1.72 -2.19 -3.12
CA ALA A 91 -0.98 -3.20 -3.87
C ALA A 91 0.54 -3.11 -3.67
N LEU A 92 1.08 -1.94 -3.30
CA LEU A 92 2.49 -1.81 -2.92
C LEU A 92 2.83 -2.68 -1.69
N PHE A 93 1.89 -2.85 -0.76
CA PHE A 93 2.08 -3.61 0.46
C PHE A 93 1.79 -5.11 0.33
N ASN A 94 1.25 -5.53 -0.81
CA ASN A 94 1.03 -6.93 -1.08
C ASN A 94 2.37 -7.67 -1.19
N ASP A 95 2.35 -8.87 -0.62
CA ASP A 95 3.51 -9.73 -0.43
C ASP A 95 4.12 -10.12 -1.79
N ASP A 96 5.34 -9.67 -2.05
CA ASP A 96 6.29 -10.43 -2.86
C ASP A 96 7.22 -11.04 -1.83
N SER A 97 7.35 -12.35 -1.75
CA SER A 97 8.27 -13.06 -0.85
C SER A 97 9.76 -12.63 -0.93
N ASP A 98 10.08 -11.65 -1.78
CA ASP A 98 11.36 -10.99 -2.01
C ASP A 98 11.36 -9.50 -1.61
N TRP A 99 10.60 -9.13 -0.56
CA TRP A 99 10.77 -7.83 0.11
C TRP A 99 11.99 -7.82 1.03
#